data_AF-A0A920H5V5-F1
#
_entry.id   AF-A0A920H5V5-F1
#
_cell.length_a   1.000
_cell.length_b   1.000
_cell.length_c   1.000
_cell.angle_alpha   90.00
_cell.angle_beta   90.00
_cell.angle_gamma   90.00
#
_symmetry.space_group_name_H-M   'P 1'
#
loop_
_entity.id
_entity.type
_entity.pdbx_description
1 polymer ?
#
loop_
_entity_poly.entity_id
_entity_poly.type
_entity_poly.pdbx_seq_one_letter_code
_entity_poly.pdbx_strand_id
1 'polypeptide(L)'
;MKIITISRRNFIKFITLFLISKDLYSSTPNKINDVRNFFDKSLKRYRFVFDSKDKIKYEVYKDKNIIKFIFKNSMFSSNLNQIRIDKNYVKNISITKIKNNIEVKFYLNQPLNLNYFSITPQDKKGAQICCRSYYR
;
A
#
# COMPACT_ATOMS: atom_id res chain seq x y z
N MET A 1 19.94 31.55 -33.30
CA MET A 1 19.69 30.29 -32.55
C MET A 1 21.01 29.52 -32.48
N LYS A 2 21.66 29.40 -31.31
CA LYS A 2 22.94 28.68 -31.19
C LYS A 2 22.66 27.17 -31.07
N ILE A 3 23.07 26.41 -32.08
CA ILE A 3 23.01 24.95 -32.08
C ILE A 3 24.25 24.46 -31.34
N ILE A 4 24.06 23.78 -30.21
CA ILE A 4 25.14 23.18 -29.43
C ILE A 4 25.33 21.75 -29.93
N THR A 5 26.47 21.47 -30.57
CA THR A 5 26.87 20.13 -31.01
C THR A 5 27.53 19.37 -29.87
N ILE A 6 26.81 18.43 -29.26
CA ILE A 6 27.37 17.51 -28.25
C ILE A 6 27.98 16.31 -28.96
N SER A 7 29.25 16.00 -28.67
CA SER A 7 29.91 14.83 -29.26
C SER A 7 29.23 13.52 -28.82
N ARG A 8 29.18 12.52 -29.71
CA ARG A 8 28.58 11.20 -29.42
C ARG A 8 29.13 10.56 -28.13
N ARG A 9 30.42 10.76 -27.86
CA ARG A 9 31.11 10.23 -26.66
C ARG A 9 30.59 10.89 -25.36
N ASN A 10 30.31 12.19 -25.41
CA ASN A 10 29.75 12.92 -24.27
C ASN A 10 28.26 12.60 -24.07
N PHE A 11 27.53 12.36 -25.15
CA PHE A 11 26.12 11.94 -25.10
C PHE A 11 25.94 10.55 -24.46
N ILE A 12 26.79 9.58 -24.83
CA ILE A 12 26.75 8.23 -24.23
C ILE A 12 27.08 8.27 -22.74
N LYS A 13 28.10 9.05 -22.33
CA LYS A 13 28.43 9.26 -20.91
C LYS A 13 27.29 9.89 -20.13
N PHE A 14 26.57 10.83 -20.76
CA PHE A 14 25.43 11.49 -20.15
C PHE A 14 24.26 10.51 -19.97
N ILE A 15 23.98 9.67 -20.98
CA ILE A 15 22.95 8.63 -20.89
C ILE A 15 23.32 7.57 -19.85
N THR A 16 24.56 7.09 -19.80
CA THR A 16 24.96 6.10 -18.80
C THR A 16 24.87 6.67 -17.39
N LEU A 17 25.29 7.92 -17.17
CA LEU A 17 25.12 8.59 -15.88
C LEU A 17 23.62 8.81 -15.52
N PHE A 18 22.78 9.09 -16.52
CA PHE A 18 21.33 9.24 -16.34
C PHE A 18 20.61 7.91 -16.06
N LEU A 19 21.08 6.81 -16.65
CA LEU A 19 20.55 5.46 -16.41
C LEU A 19 20.99 4.92 -15.04
N ILE A 20 22.28 5.10 -14.68
CA ILE A 20 22.80 4.73 -13.36
C ILE A 20 22.11 5.53 -12.24
N SER A 21 21.83 6.82 -12.46
CA SER A 21 21.09 7.62 -11.49
C SER A 21 19.62 7.22 -11.35
N LYS A 22 18.97 6.71 -12.41
CA LYS A 22 17.62 6.14 -12.29
C LYS A 22 17.58 4.87 -11.43
N ASP A 23 18.59 4.02 -11.51
CA ASP A 23 18.68 2.81 -10.67
C ASP A 23 19.06 3.14 -9.21
N LEU A 24 19.76 4.26 -8.98
CA LEU A 24 20.13 4.76 -7.65
C LEU A 24 19.03 5.55 -6.94
N TYR A 25 17.96 5.96 -7.63
CA TYR A 25 16.72 6.38 -6.97
C TYR A 25 16.01 5.15 -6.40
N SER A 26 16.59 4.59 -5.35
CA SER A 26 15.86 3.90 -4.29
C SER A 26 14.82 4.90 -3.77
N SER A 27 13.64 4.92 -4.39
CA SER A 27 12.54 5.75 -3.92
C SER A 27 12.27 5.37 -2.47
N THR A 28 12.44 6.33 -1.56
CA THR A 28 12.23 6.11 -0.12
C THR A 28 10.91 5.36 0.08
N PRO A 29 10.89 4.20 0.77
CA PRO A 29 9.68 3.41 0.90
C PRO A 29 8.57 4.23 1.56
N ASN A 30 7.36 4.15 1.02
CA ASN A 30 6.20 4.77 1.66
C ASN A 30 5.93 4.08 3.00
N LYS A 31 5.57 4.87 4.02
CA LYS A 31 5.31 4.34 5.35
C LYS A 31 3.82 4.09 5.56
N ILE A 32 3.47 2.88 5.95
CA ILE A 32 2.17 2.53 6.52
C ILE A 32 2.25 2.85 8.01
N ASN A 33 1.52 3.88 8.43
CA ASN A 33 1.56 4.46 9.77
C ASN A 33 0.63 3.75 10.75
N ASP A 34 -0.51 3.25 10.27
CA ASP A 34 -1.49 2.53 11.10
C ASP A 34 -2.28 1.52 10.26
N VAL A 35 -2.76 0.47 10.91
CA VAL A 35 -3.63 -0.55 10.32
C VAL A 35 -4.79 -0.82 11.26
N ARG A 36 -6.00 -0.49 10.79
CA ARG A 36 -7.23 -0.63 11.57
C ARG A 36 -8.21 -1.54 10.84
N ASN A 37 -8.89 -2.38 11.59
CA ASN A 37 -9.98 -3.18 11.07
C ASN A 37 -11.14 -3.22 12.07
N PHE A 38 -12.35 -2.97 11.59
CA PHE A 38 -13.53 -2.85 12.46
C PHE A 38 -14.82 -2.97 11.66
N PHE A 39 -15.89 -3.38 12.34
CA PHE A 39 -17.24 -3.30 11.80
C PHE A 39 -17.81 -1.89 11.97
N ASP A 40 -18.09 -1.23 10.85
CA ASP A 40 -18.77 0.06 10.83
C ASP A 40 -20.27 -0.16 10.96
N LYS A 41 -20.80 0.13 12.16
CA LYS A 41 -22.22 -0.04 12.48
C LYS A 41 -23.14 0.83 11.62
N SER A 42 -22.74 2.07 11.34
CA SER A 42 -23.54 3.03 10.54
C SER A 42 -23.73 2.51 9.13
N LEU A 43 -22.66 1.99 8.54
CA LEU A 43 -22.65 1.58 7.14
C LEU A 43 -22.78 0.06 6.96
N LYS A 44 -23.06 -0.66 8.05
CA LYS A 44 -23.28 -2.11 8.15
C LYS A 44 -22.24 -2.92 7.36
N ARG A 45 -20.97 -2.56 7.52
CA ARG A 45 -19.87 -3.14 6.73
C ARG A 45 -18.59 -3.27 7.51
N TYR A 46 -17.86 -4.34 7.27
CA TYR A 46 -16.52 -4.50 7.82
C TYR A 46 -15.52 -3.68 7.00
N ARG A 47 -14.61 -3.00 7.68
CA ARG A 47 -13.60 -2.14 7.05
C ARG A 47 -12.19 -2.59 7.38
N PHE A 48 -11.34 -2.53 6.37
CA PHE A 48 -9.89 -2.55 6.52
C PHE A 48 -9.38 -1.18 6.11
N VAL A 49 -8.63 -0.53 7.00
CA VAL A 49 -8.10 0.82 6.83
C VAL A 49 -6.59 0.78 7.04
N PHE A 50 -5.86 1.23 6.03
CA PHE A 50 -4.42 1.43 6.10
C PHE A 50 -4.16 2.92 5.96
N ASP A 51 -3.52 3.49 6.97
CA ASP A 51 -3.20 4.91 7.00
C ASP A 51 -1.73 5.12 6.60
N SER A 52 -1.48 6.05 5.70
CA SER A 52 -0.14 6.45 5.28
C SER A 52 -0.06 7.95 5.07
N LYS A 53 1.10 8.57 5.35
CA LYS A 53 1.28 10.01 5.07
C LYS A 53 1.12 10.32 3.59
N ASP A 54 1.74 9.50 2.75
CA ASP A 54 1.78 9.66 1.30
C ASP A 54 0.87 8.65 0.60
N LYS A 55 0.51 8.93 -0.66
CA LYS A 55 -0.29 8.01 -1.46
C LYS A 55 0.51 6.74 -1.77
N ILE A 56 0.00 5.59 -1.33
CA ILE A 56 0.62 4.28 -1.57
C ILE A 56 0.00 3.62 -2.81
N LYS A 57 0.84 3.03 -3.66
CA LYS A 57 0.41 2.12 -4.72
C LYS A 57 0.13 0.74 -4.13
N TYR A 58 -1.02 0.16 -4.43
CA TYR A 58 -1.43 -1.13 -3.87
C TYR A 58 -2.19 -1.99 -4.87
N GLU A 59 -2.16 -3.29 -4.65
CA GLU A 59 -3.01 -4.28 -5.32
C GLU A 59 -3.82 -5.04 -4.27
N VAL A 60 -5.05 -5.41 -4.60
CA VAL A 60 -5.94 -6.18 -3.72
C VAL A 60 -6.35 -7.45 -4.44
N TYR A 61 -6.20 -8.58 -3.77
CA TYR A 61 -6.64 -9.88 -4.24
C TYR A 61 -7.60 -10.49 -3.22
N LYS A 62 -8.64 -11.13 -3.71
CA LYS A 62 -9.59 -11.89 -2.90
C LYS A 62 -9.60 -13.33 -3.36
N ASP A 63 -9.49 -14.24 -2.42
CA ASP A 63 -9.71 -15.67 -2.64
C ASP A 63 -10.52 -16.26 -1.49
N LYS A 64 -11.78 -16.64 -1.74
CA LYS A 64 -12.72 -17.16 -0.73
C LYS A 64 -12.74 -16.33 0.55
N ASN A 65 -12.05 -16.81 1.58
CA ASN A 65 -11.96 -16.25 2.94
C ASN A 65 -10.63 -15.53 3.18
N ILE A 66 -9.88 -15.19 2.13
CA ILE A 66 -8.58 -14.52 2.22
C ILE A 66 -8.67 -13.21 1.45
N ILE A 67 -8.24 -12.15 2.11
CA ILE A 67 -8.00 -10.84 1.47
C ILE A 67 -6.51 -10.56 1.55
N LYS A 68 -5.89 -10.32 0.41
CA LYS A 68 -4.46 -10.02 0.29
C LYS A 68 -4.28 -8.62 -0.25
N PHE A 69 -3.52 -7.82 0.49
CA PHE A 69 -3.07 -6.49 0.11
C PHE A 69 -1.58 -6.54 -0.22
N ILE A 70 -1.19 -6.01 -1.37
CA ILE A 70 0.22 -5.85 -1.75
C ILE A 70 0.52 -4.37 -1.90
N PHE A 71 1.24 -3.79 -0.96
CA PHE A 71 1.70 -2.41 -0.98
C PHE A 71 3.06 -2.31 -1.65
N LYS A 72 3.15 -1.57 -2.77
CA LYS A 72 4.37 -1.46 -3.57
C LYS A 72 5.32 -0.44 -2.97
N ASN A 73 6.62 -0.75 -2.95
CA ASN A 73 7.68 0.10 -2.41
C ASN A 73 7.29 0.73 -1.05
N SER A 74 6.93 -0.12 -0.08
CA SER A 74 6.33 0.29 1.19
C SER A 74 6.96 -0.43 2.37
N MET A 75 6.94 0.23 3.54
CA MET A 75 7.38 -0.31 4.83
C MET A 75 6.37 0.04 5.94
N PHE A 76 6.32 -0.73 7.02
CA PHE A 76 5.61 -0.29 8.23
C PHE A 76 6.44 0.78 8.94
N SER A 77 5.76 1.76 9.53
CA SER A 77 6.37 2.69 10.47
C SER A 77 6.98 1.93 11.64
N SER A 78 8.13 2.39 12.15
CA SER A 78 8.74 1.86 13.37
C SER A 78 7.82 1.97 14.59
N ASN A 79 6.90 2.94 14.55
CA ASN A 79 5.97 3.23 15.64
C ASN A 79 4.62 2.53 15.44
N LEU A 80 4.51 1.63 14.46
CA LEU A 80 3.31 0.84 14.26
C LEU A 80 3.15 -0.10 15.45
N ASN A 81 2.16 0.18 16.29
CA ASN A 81 1.74 -0.76 17.33
C ASN A 81 1.22 -2.06 16.69
N GLN A 82 1.18 -3.13 17.47
CA GLN A 82 0.68 -4.42 17.01
C GLN A 82 -0.71 -4.28 16.35
N ILE A 83 -0.86 -4.84 15.15
CA ILE A 83 -2.14 -4.81 14.42
C ILE A 83 -3.13 -5.67 15.18
N ARG A 84 -4.16 -5.03 15.76
CA ARG A 84 -5.27 -5.72 16.39
C ARG A 84 -6.22 -6.25 15.32
N ILE A 85 -6.92 -7.35 15.62
CA ILE A 85 -7.94 -7.91 14.72
C ILE A 85 -9.26 -8.13 15.45
N ASP A 86 -10.36 -7.84 14.79
CA ASP A 86 -11.70 -8.23 15.27
C ASP A 86 -11.92 -9.71 14.98
N LYS A 87 -11.80 -10.54 16.02
CA LYS A 87 -11.91 -12.01 15.93
C LYS A 87 -13.28 -12.50 15.47
N ASN A 88 -14.32 -11.67 15.50
CA ASN A 88 -15.63 -12.04 14.98
C ASN A 88 -15.60 -12.20 13.46
N TYR A 89 -14.72 -11.47 12.77
CA TYR A 89 -14.66 -11.43 11.31
C TYR A 89 -13.33 -11.91 10.74
N VAL A 90 -12.24 -11.72 11.47
CA VAL A 90 -10.87 -12.05 11.06
C VAL A 90 -10.32 -13.12 11.98
N LYS A 91 -10.06 -14.30 11.42
CA LYS A 91 -9.40 -15.42 12.10
C LYS A 91 -7.95 -15.10 12.44
N ASN A 92 -7.22 -14.57 11.46
CA ASN A 92 -5.80 -14.28 11.61
C ASN A 92 -5.33 -13.22 10.60
N ILE A 93 -4.18 -12.62 10.87
CA ILE A 93 -3.45 -11.75 9.96
C ILE A 93 -2.05 -12.31 9.72
N SER A 94 -1.57 -12.26 8.48
CA SER A 94 -0.19 -12.57 8.12
C SER A 94 0.41 -11.38 7.38
N ILE A 95 1.65 -11.08 7.72
CA ILE A 95 2.41 -9.97 7.17
C ILE A 95 3.70 -10.54 6.61
N THR A 96 4.04 -10.19 5.39
CA THR A 96 5.27 -10.69 4.74
C THR A 96 5.92 -9.57 3.95
N LYS A 97 7.24 -9.40 4.11
CA LYS A 97 8.02 -8.47 3.29
C LYS A 97 8.54 -9.22 2.06
N ILE A 98 8.26 -8.70 0.86
CA ILE A 98 8.67 -9.29 -0.42
C ILE A 98 9.44 -8.23 -1.20
N LYS A 99 10.78 -8.32 -1.22
CA LYS A 99 11.66 -7.28 -1.76
C LYS A 99 11.33 -5.91 -1.11
N ASN A 100 10.89 -4.93 -1.90
CA ASN A 100 10.50 -3.60 -1.46
C ASN A 100 8.99 -3.48 -1.14
N ASN A 101 8.24 -4.58 -1.20
CA ASN A 101 6.79 -4.57 -1.01
C ASN A 101 6.42 -5.17 0.35
N ILE A 102 5.25 -4.78 0.84
CA ILE A 102 4.59 -5.44 1.96
C ILE A 102 3.36 -6.17 1.45
N GLU A 103 3.25 -7.44 1.82
CA GLU A 103 2.05 -8.22 1.70
C GLU A 103 1.35 -8.31 3.07
N VAL A 104 0.05 -8.02 3.12
CA VAL A 104 -0.81 -8.21 4.28
C VAL A 104 -1.98 -9.10 3.89
N LYS A 105 -2.10 -10.25 4.55
CA LYS A 105 -3.18 -11.22 4.36
C LYS A 105 -4.10 -11.23 5.57
N PHE A 106 -5.39 -11.06 5.34
CA PHE A 106 -6.44 -11.30 6.33
C PHE A 106 -7.14 -12.61 6.02
N TYR A 107 -7.12 -13.52 6.99
CA TYR A 107 -7.90 -14.75 6.96
C TYR A 107 -9.22 -14.47 7.68
N LEU A 108 -10.32 -14.61 6.96
CA LEU A 108 -11.66 -14.30 7.42
C LEU A 108 -12.35 -15.55 7.96
N ASN A 109 -13.28 -15.37 8.88
CA ASN A 109 -14.14 -16.46 9.35
C ASN A 109 -15.16 -16.87 8.29
N GLN A 110 -15.55 -15.94 7.41
CA GLN A 110 -16.52 -16.16 6.34
C GLN A 110 -16.20 -15.30 5.11
N PRO A 111 -16.70 -15.67 3.91
CA PRO A 111 -16.50 -14.89 2.70
C PRO A 111 -17.17 -13.53 2.81
N LEU A 112 -16.53 -12.50 2.26
CA LEU A 112 -16.94 -11.11 2.35
C LEU A 112 -16.99 -10.48 0.95
N ASN A 113 -18.05 -9.75 0.59
CA ASN A 113 -18.12 -9.05 -0.71
C ASN A 113 -17.34 -7.74 -0.67
N LEU A 114 -16.31 -7.58 -1.50
CA LEU A 114 -15.35 -6.49 -1.37
C LEU A 114 -15.54 -5.38 -2.39
N ASN A 115 -15.63 -4.14 -1.90
CA ASN A 115 -15.39 -2.93 -2.69
C ASN A 115 -14.21 -2.18 -2.05
N TYR A 116 -13.22 -1.75 -2.84
CA TYR A 116 -12.07 -1.01 -2.32
C TYR A 116 -11.94 0.36 -3.01
N PHE A 117 -11.47 1.35 -2.26
CA PHE A 117 -11.24 2.70 -2.77
C PHE A 117 -10.15 3.38 -1.93
N SER A 118 -9.36 4.24 -2.57
CA SER A 118 -8.42 5.12 -1.88
C SER A 118 -9.08 6.46 -1.60
N ILE A 119 -8.95 6.95 -0.38
CA ILE A 119 -9.39 8.27 0.04
C ILE A 119 -8.17 9.18 0.11
N THR A 120 -8.24 10.31 -0.59
CA THR A 120 -7.25 11.38 -0.49
C THR A 120 -7.27 11.97 0.94
N PRO A 121 -6.13 12.34 1.53
CA PRO A 121 -6.09 12.93 2.88
C PRO A 121 -7.12 14.05 3.07
N GLN A 122 -7.91 13.98 4.14
CA GLN A 122 -8.75 15.09 4.64
C GLN A 122 -8.44 15.25 6.13
N ASP A 123 -8.34 16.51 6.59
CA ASP A 123 -8.24 16.89 8.00
C ASP A 123 -7.15 16.17 8.81
N LYS A 124 -5.89 16.35 8.40
CA LYS A 124 -4.67 15.85 9.09
C LYS A 124 -4.54 14.32 9.18
N LYS A 125 -5.48 13.56 8.65
CA LYS A 125 -5.36 12.10 8.47
C LYS A 125 -4.77 11.85 7.09
N GLY A 126 -3.72 11.04 7.02
CA GLY A 126 -3.02 10.70 5.78
C GLY A 126 -3.90 9.99 4.75
N ALA A 127 -3.32 9.56 3.62
CA ALA A 127 -4.01 8.78 2.61
C ALA A 127 -4.54 7.48 3.23
N GLN A 128 -5.81 7.16 2.96
CA GLN A 128 -6.45 5.97 3.52
C GLN A 128 -6.83 5.02 2.42
N ILE A 129 -6.47 3.75 2.57
CA ILE A 129 -6.98 2.68 1.72
C ILE A 129 -8.10 2.00 2.48
N CYS A 130 -9.33 2.16 2.00
CA CYS A 130 -10.52 1.58 2.61
C CYS A 130 -11.03 0.41 1.76
N CYS A 131 -11.12 -0.77 2.38
CA CYS A 131 -11.88 -1.88 1.82
C CYS A 131 -13.18 -2.05 2.58
N ARG A 132 -14.29 -1.99 1.85
CA ARG A 132 -15.65 -2.25 2.32
C ARG A 132 -15.96 -3.71 2.09
N SER A 133 -16.48 -4.36 3.11
CA SER A 133 -17.08 -5.67 2.99
C SER A 133 -18.58 -5.63 3.26
N TYR A 134 -19.38 -6.15 2.33
CA TYR A 134 -20.83 -6.33 2.53
C TYR A 134 -21.16 -7.77 2.92
N TYR A 135 -22.15 -7.90 3.80
CA TYR A 135 -22.86 -9.15 4.08
C TYR A 135 -23.95 -9.27 3.03
N ARG A 136 -24.11 -10.45 2.44
CA ARG A 136 -25.33 -10.80 1.72
C ARG A 136 -26.34 -11.33 2.72
#